data_AF-A0A2T6NVF0-F1
#
_entry.id   AF-A0A2T6NVF0-F1
#
_cell.length_a   1.000
_cell.length_b   1.000
_cell.length_c   1.000
_cell.angle_alpha   90.00
_cell.angle_beta   90.00
_cell.angle_gamma   90.00
#
_symmetry.space_group_name_H-M   'P 1'
#
loop_
_entity.id
_entity.type
_entity.pdbx_description
1 polymer ?
#
loop_
_entity_poly.entity_id
_entity_poly.type
_entity_poly.pdbx_seq_one_letter_code
_entity_poly.pdbx_strand_id
1 'polypeptide(L)'
;MISSKTWILVLSGMIAVAVIASCGMESSSTANGFNQKTWKAMYGSLEFDNPRAKMVMDLKENHLKPGMPQSQVEALLGKADRILNNRHLYRLGMGKFSVDYSFLALIYDDMGTLRQIASTRS
;
A
#
# COMPACT_ATOMS: atom_id res chain seq x y z
N MET A 1 -25.07 5.90 65.39
CA MET A 1 -24.27 4.72 65.80
C MET A 1 -24.84 3.50 65.11
N ILE A 2 -23.96 2.63 64.57
CA ILE A 2 -24.20 1.33 63.89
C ILE A 2 -24.79 1.50 62.47
N SER A 3 -24.02 1.51 61.38
CA SER A 3 -23.08 0.52 60.80
C SER A 3 -23.76 -0.72 60.22
N SER A 4 -23.86 -0.78 58.89
CA SER A 4 -23.56 -1.99 58.11
C SER A 4 -23.57 -1.67 56.61
N LYS A 5 -22.35 -1.58 56.04
CA LYS A 5 -22.07 -1.72 54.61
C LYS A 5 -22.40 -3.16 54.18
N THR A 6 -23.24 -3.30 53.17
CA THR A 6 -23.36 -4.55 52.40
C THR A 6 -23.17 -4.24 50.93
N TRP A 7 -22.07 -4.77 50.41
CA TRP A 7 -21.66 -4.78 49.01
C TRP A 7 -22.62 -5.67 48.22
N ILE A 8 -23.19 -5.15 47.13
CA ILE A 8 -23.72 -5.99 46.05
C ILE A 8 -23.10 -5.49 44.75
N LEU A 9 -22.06 -6.20 44.32
CA LEU A 9 -21.60 -6.27 42.95
C LEU A 9 -22.61 -7.12 42.17
N VAL A 10 -23.26 -6.58 41.14
CA VAL A 10 -23.78 -7.40 40.04
C VAL A 10 -23.57 -6.66 38.73
N LEU A 11 -22.88 -7.35 37.84
CA LEU A 11 -22.59 -7.00 36.45
C LEU A 11 -23.87 -6.80 35.63
N SER A 12 -23.85 -5.80 34.74
CA SER A 12 -24.47 -5.89 33.41
C SER A 12 -23.92 -4.71 32.60
N GLY A 13 -23.11 -4.85 31.54
CA GLY A 13 -23.10 -5.91 30.55
C GLY A 13 -23.95 -5.47 29.35
N MET A 14 -23.43 -4.56 28.53
CA MET A 14 -23.61 -4.50 27.06
C MET A 14 -23.03 -3.20 26.50
N ILE A 15 -21.78 -3.26 26.06
CA ILE A 15 -21.21 -2.28 25.13
C ILE A 15 -21.68 -2.71 23.74
N ALA A 16 -22.71 -2.05 23.20
CA ALA A 16 -23.10 -2.19 21.82
C ALA A 16 -22.26 -1.22 20.96
N VAL A 17 -21.02 -1.59 20.62
CA VAL A 17 -20.30 -0.93 19.53
C VAL A 17 -20.91 -1.42 18.22
N ALA A 18 -21.85 -0.65 17.67
CA ALA A 18 -22.30 -0.84 16.29
C ALA A 18 -21.20 -0.37 15.33
N VAL A 19 -20.23 -1.25 15.06
CA VAL A 19 -19.31 -1.10 13.93
C VAL A 19 -20.13 -1.33 12.68
N ILE A 20 -20.65 -0.27 12.08
CA ILE A 20 -21.22 -0.34 10.74
C ILE A 20 -20.02 -0.53 9.80
N ALA A 21 -19.71 -1.79 9.56
CA ALA A 21 -18.88 -2.24 8.46
C ALA A 21 -19.62 -1.90 7.16
N SER A 22 -19.44 -0.67 6.68
CA SER A 22 -19.80 -0.33 5.31
C SER A 22 -18.88 -1.10 4.39
N CYS A 23 -19.38 -2.24 3.91
CA CYS A 23 -18.88 -2.95 2.74
C CYS A 23 -18.65 -1.92 1.64
N GLY A 24 -17.38 -1.62 1.37
CA GLY A 24 -17.00 -0.89 0.17
C GLY A 24 -17.45 -1.71 -1.02
N MET A 25 -18.44 -1.21 -1.77
CA MET A 25 -18.60 -1.56 -3.16
C MET A 25 -17.28 -1.18 -3.85
N GLU A 26 -16.38 -2.15 -3.98
CA GLU A 26 -15.20 -2.00 -4.80
C GLU A 26 -15.70 -2.01 -6.25
N SER A 27 -15.93 -0.82 -6.81
CA SER A 27 -16.04 -0.66 -8.24
C SER A 27 -14.82 -1.32 -8.85
N SER A 28 -15.04 -2.49 -9.46
CA SER A 28 -14.11 -3.14 -10.36
C SER A 28 -13.93 -2.22 -11.55
N SER A 29 -13.04 -1.24 -11.40
CA SER A 29 -12.63 -0.35 -12.46
C SER A 29 -11.76 -1.15 -13.41
N THR A 30 -12.40 -1.67 -14.45
CA THR A 30 -11.79 -1.95 -15.75
C THR A 30 -11.38 -0.63 -16.41
N ALA A 31 -10.62 0.19 -15.69
CA ALA A 31 -9.98 1.39 -16.16
C ALA A 31 -8.49 1.18 -15.94
N ASN A 32 -7.69 1.34 -16.99
CA ASN A 32 -6.23 1.17 -17.01
C ASN A 32 -5.48 2.22 -16.15
N GLY A 33 -6.11 2.78 -15.12
CA GLY A 33 -5.56 3.80 -14.24
C GLY A 33 -5.00 3.22 -12.93
N PHE A 34 -4.24 4.05 -12.22
CA PHE A 34 -3.68 3.73 -10.93
C PHE A 34 -4.77 3.61 -9.86
N ASN A 35 -4.86 2.45 -9.22
CA ASN A 35 -5.67 2.25 -8.03
C ASN A 35 -4.76 2.05 -6.82
N GLN A 36 -4.77 3.04 -5.93
CA GLN A 36 -3.92 3.05 -4.75
C GLN A 36 -4.16 1.88 -3.79
N LYS A 37 -5.43 1.49 -3.59
CA LYS A 37 -5.80 0.40 -2.68
C LYS A 37 -5.28 -0.93 -3.21
N THR A 38 -5.55 -1.22 -4.48
CA THR A 38 -5.06 -2.42 -5.16
C THR A 38 -3.54 -2.46 -5.18
N TRP A 39 -2.88 -1.34 -5.48
CA TRP A 39 -1.43 -1.26 -5.45
C TRP A 39 -0.86 -1.61 -4.08
N LYS A 40 -1.39 -1.01 -3.00
CA LYS A 40 -0.92 -1.28 -1.64
C LYS A 40 -1.19 -2.71 -1.20
N ALA A 41 -2.32 -3.29 -1.60
CA ALA A 41 -2.68 -4.68 -1.29
C ALA A 41 -1.67 -5.70 -1.85
N MET A 42 -0.93 -5.36 -2.91
CA MET A 42 0.10 -6.22 -3.50
C MET A 42 1.45 -6.18 -2.79
N TYR A 43 1.57 -5.50 -1.64
CA TYR A 43 2.82 -5.47 -0.86
C TYR A 43 3.26 -6.87 -0.45
N GLY A 44 4.52 -7.23 -0.72
CA GLY A 44 5.09 -8.53 -0.41
C GLY A 44 4.61 -9.69 -1.30
N SER A 45 3.67 -9.44 -2.22
CA SER A 45 3.14 -10.48 -3.11
C SER A 45 4.20 -11.01 -4.06
N LEU A 46 4.17 -12.32 -4.29
CA LEU A 46 5.01 -13.04 -5.26
C LEU A 46 4.22 -13.47 -6.50
N GLU A 47 2.97 -13.02 -6.65
CA GLU A 47 2.10 -13.40 -7.75
C GLU A 47 2.73 -13.09 -9.12
N PHE A 48 2.60 -14.04 -10.04
CA PHE A 48 3.10 -13.89 -11.40
C PHE A 48 2.35 -12.78 -12.16
N ASP A 49 1.01 -12.77 -12.13
CA ASP A 49 0.17 -11.70 -12.68
C ASP A 49 -0.16 -10.65 -11.61
N ASN A 50 0.84 -9.82 -11.27
CA ASN A 50 0.64 -8.76 -10.30
C ASN A 50 -0.03 -7.54 -10.98
N PRO A 51 -1.22 -7.08 -10.51
CA PRO A 51 -1.94 -5.98 -11.12
C PRO A 51 -1.18 -4.65 -11.09
N ARG A 52 -0.16 -4.51 -10.22
CA ARG A 52 0.74 -3.34 -10.24
C ARG A 52 1.36 -3.11 -11.62
N ALA A 53 1.70 -4.16 -12.37
CA ALA A 53 2.28 -4.03 -13.70
C ALA A 53 1.41 -3.20 -14.66
N LYS A 54 0.10 -3.38 -14.57
CA LYS A 54 -0.90 -2.72 -15.43
C LYS A 54 -1.08 -1.24 -15.08
N MET A 55 -0.62 -0.80 -13.90
CA MET A 55 -0.75 0.56 -13.37
C MET A 55 0.51 1.42 -13.55
N VAL A 56 1.65 0.82 -13.94
CA VAL A 56 2.95 1.54 -13.99
C VAL A 56 2.93 2.71 -14.95
N MET A 57 2.30 2.57 -16.11
CA MET A 57 2.23 3.64 -17.11
C MET A 57 1.49 4.86 -16.55
N ASP A 58 0.29 4.66 -16.01
CA ASP A 58 -0.49 5.75 -15.40
C ASP A 58 0.25 6.38 -14.21
N LEU A 59 0.90 5.57 -13.38
CA LEU A 59 1.74 6.07 -12.28
C LEU A 59 2.83 7.01 -12.77
N LYS A 60 3.54 6.64 -13.84
CA LYS A 60 4.65 7.44 -14.38
C LYS A 60 4.18 8.73 -15.05
N GLU A 61 3.03 8.71 -15.70
CA GLU A 61 2.52 9.84 -16.47
C GLU A 61 1.77 10.84 -15.60
N ASN A 62 1.00 10.36 -14.62
CA ASN A 62 0.00 11.19 -13.93
C ASN A 62 0.28 11.40 -12.44
N HIS A 63 0.91 10.42 -11.75
CA HIS A 63 0.97 10.43 -10.28
C HIS A 63 2.37 10.63 -9.70
N LEU A 64 3.41 10.11 -10.35
CA LEU A 64 4.81 10.21 -9.90
C LEU A 64 5.54 11.28 -10.70
N LYS A 65 6.19 12.20 -10.00
CA LYS A 65 6.98 13.27 -10.61
C LYS A 65 8.33 13.41 -9.91
N PRO A 66 9.44 13.61 -10.65
CA PRO A 66 10.68 14.02 -10.03
C PRO A 66 10.46 15.27 -9.15
N GLY A 67 11.10 15.32 -7.99
CA GLY A 67 10.87 16.35 -6.99
C GLY A 67 9.91 15.94 -5.86
N MET A 68 9.19 14.83 -5.98
CA MET A 68 8.32 14.36 -4.89
C MET A 68 9.15 13.88 -3.68
N PRO A 69 8.82 14.31 -2.45
CA PRO A 69 9.41 13.76 -1.24
C PRO A 69 9.10 12.27 -1.10
N GLN A 70 10.05 11.48 -0.59
CA GLN A 70 9.89 10.06 -0.33
C GLN A 70 8.63 9.77 0.52
N SER A 71 8.35 10.59 1.53
CA SER A 71 7.16 10.44 2.37
C SER A 71 5.86 10.59 1.58
N GLN A 72 5.80 11.48 0.59
CA GLN A 72 4.64 11.63 -0.29
C GLN A 72 4.49 10.41 -1.20
N VAL A 73 5.60 9.91 -1.73
CA VAL A 73 5.60 8.68 -2.55
C VAL A 73 5.17 7.47 -1.73
N GLU A 74 5.61 7.34 -0.48
CA GLU A 74 5.19 6.27 0.42
C GLU A 74 3.72 6.42 0.84
N ALA A 75 3.24 7.64 1.05
CA ALA A 75 1.81 7.89 1.27
C ALA A 75 0.99 7.42 0.05
N LEU A 76 1.49 7.65 -1.16
CA LEU A 76 0.87 7.20 -2.41
C LEU A 76 0.95 5.68 -2.58
N LEU A 77 2.14 5.09 -2.60
CA LEU A 77 2.37 3.70 -3.02
C LEU A 77 2.40 2.70 -1.86
N GLY A 78 2.47 3.17 -0.62
CA GLY A 78 2.79 2.33 0.53
C GLY A 78 4.28 1.98 0.59
N LYS A 79 4.63 1.02 1.43
CA LYS A 79 6.00 0.56 1.62
C LYS A 79 6.52 -0.17 0.37
N ALA A 80 7.77 0.07 0.02
CA ALA A 80 8.46 -0.66 -1.03
C ALA A 80 8.75 -2.11 -0.63
N ASP A 81 8.70 -3.04 -1.58
CA ASP A 81 8.97 -4.46 -1.32
C ASP A 81 10.44 -4.71 -0.97
N ARG A 82 11.35 -3.88 -1.52
CA ARG A 82 12.76 -3.84 -1.14
C ARG A 82 13.28 -2.41 -1.15
N ILE A 83 14.16 -2.10 -0.20
CA ILE A 83 14.88 -0.83 -0.13
C ILE A 83 16.37 -1.15 -0.21
N LEU A 84 17.07 -0.53 -1.17
CA LEU A 84 18.51 -0.70 -1.40
C LEU A 84 19.15 0.68 -1.52
N ASN A 85 19.80 1.15 -0.46
CA ASN A 85 20.30 2.52 -0.34
C ASN A 85 19.16 3.53 -0.62
N ASN A 86 19.32 4.38 -1.63
CA ASN A 86 18.35 5.37 -2.10
C ASN A 86 17.35 4.81 -3.13
N ARG A 87 17.18 3.48 -3.23
CA ARG A 87 16.29 2.85 -4.21
C ARG A 87 15.16 2.08 -3.56
N HIS A 88 13.94 2.43 -3.93
CA HIS A 88 12.73 1.72 -3.52
C HIS A 88 12.24 0.88 -4.68
N LEU A 89 12.13 -0.43 -4.46
CA LEU A 89 11.70 -1.39 -5.47
C LEU A 89 10.30 -1.91 -5.14
N TYR A 90 9.40 -1.78 -6.11
CA TYR A 90 8.05 -2.35 -6.06
C TYR A 90 7.96 -3.45 -7.10
N ARG A 91 7.63 -4.67 -6.67
CA ARG A 91 7.50 -5.83 -7.54
C ARG A 91 6.27 -5.69 -8.43
N LEU A 92 6.45 -6.03 -9.70
CA LEU A 92 5.42 -5.97 -10.76
C LEU A 92 5.03 -7.37 -11.25
N GLY A 93 5.49 -8.43 -10.59
CA GLY A 93 5.28 -9.81 -11.03
C GLY A 93 6.28 -10.24 -12.10
N MET A 94 5.93 -11.29 -12.83
CA MET A 94 6.78 -11.89 -13.85
C MET A 94 6.10 -11.73 -15.22
N GLY A 95 6.87 -11.38 -16.24
CA GLY A 95 6.33 -11.39 -17.60
C GLY A 95 5.92 -12.80 -18.00
N LYS A 96 4.84 -12.96 -18.79
CA LYS A 96 4.34 -14.27 -19.27
C LYS A 96 5.41 -15.16 -19.92
N PHE A 97 6.49 -14.56 -20.42
CA PHE A 97 7.62 -15.24 -21.08
C PHE A 97 8.97 -14.93 -20.42
N SER A 98 8.98 -14.32 -19.24
CA SER A 98 10.19 -13.98 -18.48
C SER A 98 10.38 -14.99 -17.36
N VAL A 99 11.62 -15.35 -17.04
CA VAL A 99 11.93 -16.08 -15.80
C VAL A 99 12.21 -15.11 -14.64
N ASP A 100 12.42 -13.84 -14.97
CA ASP A 100 12.80 -12.80 -14.02
C ASP A 100 11.62 -11.93 -13.58
N TYR A 101 11.67 -11.50 -12.32
CA TYR A 101 10.72 -10.53 -11.78
C TYR A 101 11.00 -9.14 -12.34
N SER A 102 9.93 -8.43 -12.68
CA SER A 102 9.98 -7.02 -13.03
C SER A 102 9.73 -6.15 -11.79
N PHE A 103 10.39 -5.00 -11.73
CA PHE A 103 10.28 -4.04 -10.63
C PHE A 103 10.11 -2.62 -11.16
N LEU A 104 9.28 -1.83 -10.47
CA LEU A 104 9.32 -0.37 -10.53
C LEU A 104 10.36 0.10 -9.51
N ALA A 105 11.42 0.73 -9.99
CA ALA A 105 12.49 1.30 -9.19
C ALA A 105 12.34 2.81 -9.10
N LEU A 106 12.23 3.32 -7.88
CA LEU A 106 12.24 4.75 -7.57
C LEU A 106 13.57 5.10 -6.91
N ILE A 107 14.31 6.02 -7.50
CA ILE A 107 15.64 6.44 -7.04
C ILE A 107 15.51 7.85 -6.47
N TYR A 108 15.93 8.01 -5.21
CA TYR A 108 15.92 9.28 -4.49
C TYR A 108 17.31 9.91 -4.43
N ASP A 109 17.40 11.22 -4.22
CA ASP A 109 18.64 11.85 -3.81
C ASP A 109 18.86 11.74 -2.29
N ASP A 110 19.98 12.29 -1.81
CA ASP A 110 20.36 12.27 -0.39
C ASP A 110 19.40 13.05 0.52
N MET A 111 18.56 13.92 -0.06
CA MET A 111 17.51 14.64 0.67
C MET A 111 16.18 13.88 0.68
N GLY A 112 16.15 12.64 0.15
CA GLY A 112 14.93 11.84 0.07
C GLY A 112 13.94 12.36 -0.99
N THR A 113 14.42 13.03 -2.04
CA THR A 113 13.59 13.55 -3.12
C THR A 113 13.67 12.65 -4.35
N LEU A 114 12.52 12.30 -4.94
CA LEU A 114 12.44 11.42 -6.11
C LEU A 114 13.18 12.04 -7.30
N ARG A 115 14.18 11.35 -7.84
CA ARG A 115 14.97 11.80 -8.99
C ARG A 115 14.66 11.03 -10.26
N GLN A 116 14.50 9.72 -10.14
CA GLN A 116 14.33 8.86 -11.30
C GLN A 116 13.30 7.77 -11.04
N ILE A 117 12.54 7.47 -12.09
CA ILE A 117 11.52 6.42 -12.13
C ILE A 117 11.89 5.48 -13.26
N ALA A 118 12.21 4.22 -12.95
CA ALA A 118 12.66 3.23 -13.92
C ALA A 118 11.94 1.90 -13.73
N SER A 119 11.80 1.12 -14.81
CA SER A 119 11.40 -0.28 -14.72
C SER A 119 12.65 -1.15 -14.93
N THR A 120 12.86 -2.13 -14.06
CA THR A 120 14.04 -3.02 -14.11
C THR A 120 13.62 -4.49 -13.97
N ARG A 121 14.53 -5.41 -14.31
CA ARG A 121 14.38 -6.86 -14.16
C ARG A 121 15.54 -7.39 -13.31
N SER A 122 15.26 -8.40 -12.49
CA SER A 122 16.29 -9.08 -11.67
C SER A 122 17.10 -10.08 -12.48
#